data_AF-A0A0R3WGV4-F1
#
_entry.id   AF-A0A0R3WGV4-F1
#
_cell.length_a   1.000
_cell.length_b   1.000
_cell.length_c   1.000
_cell.angle_alpha   90.00
_cell.angle_beta   90.00
_cell.angle_gamma   90.00
#
_symmetry.space_group_name_H-M   'P 1'
#
loop_
_entity.id
_entity.type
_entity.pdbx_description
1 polymer ?
#
loop_
_entity_poly.entity_id
_entity_poly.type
_entity_poly.pdbx_seq_one_letter_code
_entity_poly.pdbx_strand_id
1 'polypeptide(L)'
;MILMHYRLGSRPDANQVDFPDAQSSVSLFEYRNKFIGGEFVLPWAHSIITGFGGLFVLCVEEGSKIVELVEKDTQSMLDILFARKSFSLALGIAESDKYSEEELAHIHRRYADHLFNQKQYDLAVKEYIQTIGTVEASYVVLRFLESGLITHLVQYLEALVASDNMTHGRLTKDHTALLLNSYARLDDKERIDAFLDDHTALLLNSYARLDDKERIDAFLDRLASLPKVGSEFYSCINVLRRAGYPHQALRLAQITDNHTDCIQILTEDLKDAGAALKEINSLPFDQALEAVCTHGAFLMQNAPSETAELLDRLCSNPTGGRISASQFIKIFVNNRLGLMKFLERYIEVR
;
A
#
# COMPACT_ATOMS: atom_id res chain seq x y z
N MET A 1 26.32 -18.87 29.29
CA MET A 1 27.29 -19.00 30.40
C MET A 1 26.52 -18.75 31.68
N ILE A 2 26.20 -19.80 32.44
CA ILE A 2 25.27 -19.73 33.58
C ILE A 2 26.08 -19.35 34.83
N LEU A 3 25.81 -18.17 35.41
CA LEU A 3 26.37 -17.78 36.70
C LEU A 3 25.40 -18.27 37.80
N MET A 4 25.89 -19.09 38.73
CA MET A 4 25.08 -19.70 39.80
C MET A 4 25.09 -18.83 41.06
N HIS A 5 23.95 -18.74 41.75
CA HIS A 5 23.88 -18.24 43.12
C HIS A 5 23.10 -19.24 43.99
N TYR A 6 23.79 -19.86 44.94
CA TYR A 6 23.16 -20.66 46.01
C TYR A 6 22.66 -19.72 47.10
N ARG A 7 21.43 -19.93 47.60
CA ARG A 7 20.98 -19.33 48.87
C ARG A 7 20.97 -20.42 49.93
N LEU A 8 22.00 -20.44 50.76
CA LEU A 8 22.03 -21.26 51.97
C LEU A 8 21.11 -20.62 53.03
N GLY A 9 20.11 -21.37 53.47
CA GLY A 9 19.38 -21.05 54.69
C GLY A 9 20.22 -21.43 55.91
N SER A 10 20.69 -20.43 56.65
CA SER A 10 21.25 -20.52 58.02
C SER A 10 22.65 -21.16 58.17
N ARG A 11 23.64 -20.37 58.63
CA ARG A 11 24.91 -20.86 59.22
C ARG A 11 24.63 -21.54 60.58
N PRO A 12 25.36 -22.60 60.99
CA PRO A 12 26.76 -22.43 61.44
C PRO A 12 27.72 -23.63 61.22
N ASP A 13 28.98 -23.37 61.57
CA ASP A 13 30.15 -24.24 61.75
C ASP A 13 30.91 -24.80 60.52
N ALA A 14 32.15 -24.34 60.43
CA ALA A 14 33.15 -24.71 59.45
C ALA A 14 33.64 -26.13 59.71
N ASN A 15 32.98 -27.14 59.12
CA ASN A 15 33.60 -28.39 58.63
C ASN A 15 32.62 -29.44 58.06
N GLN A 16 31.37 -29.11 57.77
CA GLN A 16 30.49 -30.00 56.99
C GLN A 16 30.10 -29.32 55.67
N VAL A 17 30.48 -29.93 54.56
CA VAL A 17 29.84 -29.66 53.27
C VAL A 17 28.45 -30.27 53.39
N ASP A 18 27.43 -29.43 53.57
CA ASP A 18 26.03 -29.89 53.64
C ASP A 18 25.69 -30.64 52.35
N PHE A 19 25.51 -31.95 52.48
CA PHE A 19 24.90 -32.82 51.49
C PHE A 19 23.40 -32.52 51.42
N PRO A 20 22.72 -32.84 50.31
CA PRO A 20 21.67 -32.00 49.75
C PRO A 20 20.50 -31.70 50.70
N ASP A 21 19.91 -30.52 50.61
CA ASP A 21 18.72 -30.16 51.40
C ASP A 21 17.43 -30.58 50.65
N ALA A 22 16.43 -31.04 51.39
CA ALA A 22 15.07 -31.30 50.89
C ALA A 22 14.43 -30.05 50.25
N GLN A 23 14.94 -28.84 50.56
CA GLN A 23 14.46 -27.57 50.00
C GLN A 23 15.30 -27.00 48.85
N SER A 24 16.16 -27.81 48.22
CA SER A 24 17.03 -27.33 47.14
C SER A 24 16.25 -26.84 45.91
N SER A 25 16.70 -25.73 45.31
CA SER A 25 16.20 -25.22 44.03
C SER A 25 17.34 -24.92 43.05
N VAL A 26 17.05 -25.07 41.77
CA VAL A 26 17.99 -24.81 40.66
C VAL A 26 17.42 -23.68 39.82
N SER A 27 18.19 -22.60 39.68
CA SER A 27 17.85 -21.45 38.83
C SER A 27 18.76 -21.39 37.61
N LEU A 28 18.16 -21.36 36.42
CA LEU A 28 18.84 -21.15 35.15
C LEU A 28 18.84 -19.65 34.83
N PHE A 29 20.02 -19.11 34.55
CA PHE A 29 20.19 -17.72 34.14
C PHE A 29 20.70 -17.64 32.71
N GLU A 30 20.00 -16.88 31.88
CA GLU A 30 20.41 -16.52 30.54
C GLU A 30 21.16 -15.18 30.62
N TYR A 31 22.41 -15.18 30.18
CA TYR A 31 23.34 -14.09 30.47
C TYR A 31 23.21 -12.92 29.50
N ARG A 32 22.81 -13.14 28.25
CA ARG A 32 22.76 -12.09 27.22
C ARG A 32 21.59 -11.14 27.47
N ASN A 33 20.41 -11.68 27.75
CA ASN A 33 19.17 -10.97 27.99
C ASN A 33 18.86 -10.81 29.49
N LYS A 34 19.79 -11.22 30.37
CA LYS A 34 19.78 -11.00 31.82
C LYS A 34 18.49 -11.45 32.51
N PHE A 35 17.95 -12.61 32.13
CA PHE A 35 16.72 -13.15 32.72
C PHE A 35 16.91 -14.54 33.31
N ILE A 36 15.94 -14.93 34.14
CA ILE A 36 15.86 -16.27 34.72
C ILE A 36 15.13 -17.18 33.71
N GLY A 37 15.89 -18.06 33.05
CA GLY A 37 15.38 -19.04 32.10
C GLY A 37 14.47 -20.10 32.74
N GLY A 38 14.63 -20.34 34.04
CA GLY A 38 13.73 -21.19 34.81
C GLY A 38 14.18 -21.33 36.26
N GLU A 39 13.23 -21.55 37.16
CA GLU A 39 13.49 -21.94 38.54
C GLU A 39 12.78 -23.26 38.79
N PHE A 40 13.54 -24.27 39.23
CA PHE A 40 13.09 -25.63 39.42
C PHE A 40 13.30 -26.01 40.88
N VAL A 41 12.23 -26.34 41.59
CA VAL A 41 12.34 -26.95 42.91
C VAL A 41 12.75 -28.40 42.71
N LEU A 42 14.03 -28.69 42.97
CA LEU A 42 14.63 -30.01 42.80
C LEU A 42 15.20 -30.44 44.15
N PRO A 43 14.40 -31.14 44.96
CA PRO A 43 14.84 -31.66 46.25
C PRO A 43 16.12 -32.48 46.08
N TRP A 44 17.00 -32.36 47.06
CA TRP A 44 18.23 -33.12 47.13
C TRP A 44 19.21 -32.94 45.95
N ALA A 45 19.15 -31.82 45.24
CA ALA A 45 20.10 -31.49 44.18
C ALA A 45 21.54 -31.41 44.74
N HIS A 46 22.42 -32.29 44.27
CA HIS A 46 23.80 -32.41 44.72
C HIS A 46 24.79 -31.77 43.74
N SER A 47 24.66 -32.06 42.45
CA SER A 47 25.58 -31.56 41.43
C SER A 47 24.90 -31.37 40.08
N ILE A 48 25.44 -30.46 39.27
CA ILE A 48 24.99 -30.20 37.90
C ILE A 48 26.07 -30.70 36.96
N ILE A 49 25.68 -31.51 35.99
CA ILE A 49 26.56 -32.19 35.04
C ILE A 49 26.20 -31.72 33.63
N THR A 50 27.20 -31.29 32.87
CA THR A 50 27.06 -30.94 31.44
C THR A 50 27.72 -32.01 30.59
N GLY A 51 26.99 -32.62 29.66
CA GLY A 51 27.51 -33.68 28.80
C GLY A 51 26.52 -34.06 27.69
N PHE A 52 26.98 -34.67 26.59
CA PHE A 52 26.13 -35.13 25.48
C PHE A 52 25.22 -34.05 24.85
N GLY A 53 25.54 -32.78 25.01
CA GLY A 53 24.69 -31.67 24.55
C GLY A 53 23.52 -31.33 25.49
N GLY A 54 23.43 -31.96 26.67
CA GLY A 54 22.38 -31.73 27.66
C GLY A 54 22.91 -31.22 29.00
N LEU A 55 21.98 -30.77 29.84
CA LEU A 55 22.21 -30.31 31.21
C LEU A 55 21.51 -31.28 32.17
N PHE A 56 22.23 -31.84 33.12
CA PHE A 56 21.72 -32.85 34.05
C PHE A 56 21.92 -32.41 35.49
N VAL A 57 20.99 -32.77 36.38
CA VAL A 57 21.07 -32.53 37.82
C VAL A 57 21.07 -33.88 38.53
N LEU A 58 22.11 -34.16 39.32
CA LEU A 58 22.17 -35.33 40.18
C LEU A 58 21.47 -35.02 41.51
N CYS A 59 20.40 -35.75 41.80
CA CYS A 59 19.68 -35.71 43.08
C CYS A 59 20.04 -36.95 43.90
N VAL A 60 20.36 -36.78 45.18
CA VAL A 60 20.76 -37.89 46.06
C VAL A 60 19.84 -37.97 47.28
N GLU A 61 18.87 -38.89 47.23
CA GLU A 61 17.88 -39.16 48.27
C GLU A 61 17.77 -40.67 48.47
N GLU A 62 18.38 -41.21 49.54
CA GLU A 62 18.50 -42.65 49.84
C GLU A 62 18.94 -43.55 48.64
N GLY A 63 19.41 -42.92 47.55
CA GLY A 63 19.65 -43.45 46.21
C GLY A 63 19.98 -42.31 45.24
N SER A 64 20.52 -42.62 44.06
CA SER A 64 20.93 -41.61 43.07
C SER A 64 19.92 -41.50 41.92
N LYS A 65 19.40 -40.30 41.66
CA LYS A 65 18.53 -39.97 40.53
C LYS A 65 19.19 -38.89 39.68
N ILE A 66 19.11 -39.00 38.35
CA ILE A 66 19.59 -37.97 37.43
C ILE A 66 18.36 -37.37 36.72
N VAL A 67 18.23 -36.05 36.79
CA VAL A 67 17.18 -35.28 36.11
C VAL A 67 17.81 -34.55 34.94
N GLU A 68 17.35 -34.81 33.72
CA GLU A 68 17.74 -34.03 32.55
C GLU A 68 16.89 -32.76 32.47
N LEU A 69 17.57 -31.61 32.35
CA LEU A 69 16.97 -30.32 32.06
C LEU A 69 16.96 -30.15 30.55
N VAL A 70 15.81 -30.43 29.95
CA VAL A 70 15.59 -30.27 28.51
C VAL A 70 15.09 -28.86 28.23
N GLU A 71 15.77 -28.16 27.33
CA GLU A 71 15.28 -26.89 26.79
C GLU A 71 13.98 -27.13 26.02
N LYS A 72 12.93 -26.37 26.35
CA LYS A 72 11.68 -26.47 25.60
C LYS A 72 11.87 -25.90 24.21
N ASP A 73 11.14 -26.45 23.24
CA ASP A 73 11.09 -25.88 21.92
C ASP A 73 10.65 -24.41 21.97
N THR A 74 11.14 -23.63 21.01
CA THR A 74 10.88 -22.20 20.89
C THR A 74 9.39 -21.86 21.04
N GLN A 75 8.50 -22.66 20.44
CA GLN A 75 7.06 -22.37 20.45
C GLN A 75 6.48 -22.54 21.85
N SER A 76 6.85 -23.60 22.56
CA SER A 76 6.49 -23.83 23.96
C SER A 76 7.11 -22.79 24.90
N MET A 77 8.33 -22.32 24.62
CA MET A 77 8.97 -21.25 25.39
C MET A 77 8.23 -19.92 25.19
N LEU A 78 7.90 -19.58 23.95
CA LEU A 78 7.07 -18.42 23.62
C LEU A 78 5.70 -18.51 24.30
N ASP A 79 5.04 -19.67 24.29
CA ASP A 79 3.75 -19.87 24.97
C ASP A 79 3.84 -19.63 26.49
N ILE A 80 4.93 -20.05 27.13
CA ILE A 80 5.18 -19.80 28.57
C ILE A 80 5.48 -18.32 28.81
N LEU A 81 6.27 -17.68 27.96
CA LEU A 81 6.57 -16.24 28.05
C LEU A 81 5.31 -15.39 27.84
N PHE A 82 4.44 -15.80 26.91
CA PHE A 82 3.13 -15.21 26.65
C PHE A 82 2.19 -15.39 27.85
N ALA A 83 2.17 -16.57 28.47
CA ALA A 83 1.39 -16.82 29.68
C ALA A 83 1.88 -16.00 30.89
N ARG A 84 3.20 -15.73 30.98
CA ARG A 84 3.82 -14.91 32.04
C ARG A 84 3.75 -13.40 31.78
N LYS A 85 3.07 -12.95 30.72
CA LYS A 85 2.97 -11.53 30.29
C LYS A 85 4.34 -10.88 30.01
N SER A 86 5.36 -11.66 29.69
CA SER A 86 6.74 -11.18 29.59
C SER A 86 7.20 -11.06 28.13
N PHE A 87 6.46 -10.29 27.34
CA PHE A 87 6.64 -10.18 25.88
C PHE A 87 7.90 -9.43 25.45
N SER A 88 8.37 -8.45 26.24
CA SER A 88 9.65 -7.76 25.98
C SER A 88 10.85 -8.72 26.03
N LEU A 89 10.76 -9.75 26.87
CA LEU A 89 11.78 -10.81 26.93
C LEU A 89 11.69 -11.75 25.72
N ALA A 90 10.47 -12.07 25.24
CA ALA A 90 10.30 -12.88 24.04
C ALA A 90 10.87 -12.19 22.77
N LEU A 91 10.64 -10.88 22.62
CA LEU A 91 11.24 -10.09 21.53
C LEU A 91 12.76 -9.98 21.67
N GLY A 92 13.27 -9.71 22.86
CA GLY A 92 14.72 -9.66 23.11
C GLY A 92 15.43 -11.00 22.81
N ILE A 93 14.79 -12.12 23.14
CA ILE A 93 15.30 -13.45 22.79
C ILE A 93 15.30 -13.64 21.27
N ALA A 94 14.18 -13.36 20.60
CA ALA A 94 14.05 -13.54 19.16
C ALA A 94 15.03 -12.65 18.34
N GLU A 95 15.24 -11.41 18.77
CA GLU A 95 16.27 -10.52 18.20
C GLU A 95 17.69 -11.05 18.45
N SER A 96 17.96 -11.55 19.66
CA SER A 96 19.29 -12.04 20.05
C SER A 96 19.70 -13.33 19.33
N ASP A 97 18.72 -14.16 18.97
CA ASP A 97 18.92 -15.44 18.29
C ASP A 97 18.79 -15.34 16.77
N LYS A 98 18.68 -14.12 16.21
CA LYS A 98 18.61 -13.84 14.76
C LYS A 98 17.43 -14.52 14.05
N TYR A 99 16.25 -14.44 14.64
CA TYR A 99 15.02 -14.93 14.01
C TYR A 99 14.78 -14.20 12.67
N SER A 100 14.16 -14.88 11.72
CA SER A 100 13.77 -14.26 10.45
C SER A 100 12.71 -13.17 10.67
N GLU A 101 12.61 -12.22 9.73
CA GLU A 101 11.56 -11.18 9.78
C GLU A 101 10.15 -11.80 9.83
N GLU A 102 9.94 -12.96 9.19
CA GLU A 102 8.66 -13.67 9.22
C GLU A 102 8.32 -14.20 10.63
N GLU A 103 9.30 -14.80 11.31
CA GLU A 103 9.12 -15.32 12.66
C GLU A 103 8.91 -14.18 13.67
N LEU A 104 9.64 -13.08 13.52
CA LEU A 104 9.45 -11.87 14.32
C LEU A 104 8.06 -11.27 14.12
N ALA A 105 7.59 -11.15 12.87
CA ALA A 105 6.25 -10.69 12.55
C ALA A 105 5.17 -11.59 13.17
N HIS A 106 5.38 -12.91 13.22
CA HIS A 106 4.47 -13.82 13.91
C HIS A 106 4.47 -13.63 15.44
N ILE A 107 5.61 -13.34 16.05
CA ILE A 107 5.69 -13.01 17.48
C ILE A 107 4.95 -11.69 17.76
N HIS A 108 5.19 -10.65 16.97
CA HIS A 108 4.48 -9.37 17.06
C HIS A 108 2.97 -9.55 16.90
N ARG A 109 2.52 -10.38 15.94
CA ARG A 109 1.09 -10.69 15.77
C ARG A 109 0.48 -11.33 17.02
N ARG A 110 1.14 -12.34 17.60
CA ARG A 110 0.65 -13.01 18.81
C ARG A 110 0.61 -12.06 20.00
N TYR A 111 1.59 -11.17 20.12
CA TYR A 111 1.61 -10.16 21.17
C TYR A 111 0.48 -9.13 20.99
N ALA A 112 0.30 -8.64 19.77
CA ALA A 112 -0.79 -7.73 19.41
C ALA A 112 -2.16 -8.35 19.73
N ASP A 113 -2.39 -9.62 19.38
CA ASP A 113 -3.62 -10.36 19.70
C ASP A 113 -3.87 -10.42 21.22
N HIS A 114 -2.82 -10.65 22.01
CA HIS A 114 -2.91 -10.68 23.47
C HIS A 114 -3.25 -9.31 24.06
N LEU A 115 -2.58 -8.24 23.61
CA LEU A 115 -2.87 -6.86 24.01
C LEU A 115 -4.28 -6.44 23.63
N PHE A 116 -4.72 -6.85 22.43
CA PHE A 116 -6.07 -6.59 21.94
C PHE A 116 -7.13 -7.24 22.85
N ASN A 117 -6.92 -8.49 23.25
CA ASN A 117 -7.80 -9.19 24.19
C ASN A 117 -7.81 -8.57 25.59
N GLN A 118 -6.71 -7.92 26.00
CA GLN A 118 -6.63 -7.13 27.24
C GLN A 118 -7.22 -5.72 27.12
N LYS A 119 -7.79 -5.35 25.96
CA LYS A 119 -8.30 -4.01 25.66
C LYS A 119 -7.23 -2.91 25.67
N GLN A 120 -5.95 -3.27 25.54
CA GLN A 120 -4.84 -2.33 25.41
C GLN A 120 -4.63 -1.99 23.94
N TYR A 121 -5.61 -1.34 23.32
CA TYR A 121 -5.66 -1.14 21.86
C TYR A 121 -4.53 -0.24 21.33
N ASP A 122 -4.11 0.77 22.10
CA ASP A 122 -3.01 1.68 21.73
C ASP A 122 -1.66 0.98 21.61
N LEU A 123 -1.45 -0.07 22.40
CA LEU A 123 -0.25 -0.90 22.31
C LEU A 123 -0.42 -1.96 21.22
N ALA A 124 -1.61 -2.58 21.15
CA ALA A 124 -1.90 -3.61 20.15
C ALA A 124 -1.68 -3.11 18.71
N VAL A 125 -2.12 -1.89 18.40
CA VAL A 125 -1.96 -1.33 17.05
C VAL A 125 -0.49 -1.12 16.68
N LYS A 126 0.35 -0.67 17.63
CA LYS A 126 1.79 -0.48 17.39
C LYS A 126 2.49 -1.79 17.06
N GLU A 127 2.09 -2.86 17.76
CA GLU A 127 2.60 -4.21 17.51
C GLU A 127 2.10 -4.75 16.16
N TYR A 128 0.82 -4.55 15.80
CA TYR A 128 0.32 -4.94 14.48
C TYR A 128 1.02 -4.22 13.33
N ILE A 129 1.42 -2.96 13.51
CA ILE A 129 2.19 -2.21 12.51
C ILE A 129 3.53 -2.91 12.21
N GLN A 130 4.17 -3.52 13.21
CA GLN A 130 5.40 -4.29 13.00
C GLN A 130 5.19 -5.57 12.18
N THR A 131 3.94 -5.99 11.95
CA THR A 131 3.62 -7.21 11.18
C THR A 131 3.36 -6.95 9.70
N ILE A 132 3.38 -5.68 9.28
CA ILE A 132 3.13 -5.28 7.90
C ILE A 132 4.21 -5.87 6.98
N GLY A 133 3.78 -6.45 5.86
CA GLY A 133 4.65 -7.12 4.88
C GLY A 133 4.70 -8.63 5.03
N THR A 134 4.36 -9.18 6.21
CA THR A 134 4.28 -10.63 6.44
C THR A 134 2.84 -11.08 6.73
N VAL A 135 2.14 -10.39 7.62
CA VAL A 135 0.78 -10.75 8.01
C VAL A 135 -0.24 -10.07 7.08
N GLU A 136 -1.28 -10.81 6.69
CA GLU A 136 -2.33 -10.27 5.82
C GLU A 136 -3.04 -9.07 6.46
N ALA A 137 -3.03 -7.92 5.79
CA ALA A 137 -3.62 -6.68 6.30
C ALA A 137 -5.13 -6.84 6.61
N SER A 138 -5.86 -7.63 5.81
CA SER A 138 -7.29 -7.93 6.02
C SER A 138 -7.59 -8.45 7.41
N TYR A 139 -6.70 -9.29 7.98
CA TYR A 139 -6.84 -9.86 9.30
C TYR A 139 -6.90 -8.78 10.39
N VAL A 140 -5.98 -7.82 10.33
CA VAL A 140 -5.88 -6.73 11.31
C VAL A 140 -7.01 -5.72 11.10
N VAL A 141 -7.30 -5.38 9.84
CA VAL A 141 -8.36 -4.45 9.46
C VAL A 141 -9.73 -4.91 9.96
N LEU A 142 -10.10 -6.17 9.72
CA LEU A 142 -11.39 -6.73 10.16
C LEU A 142 -11.55 -6.64 11.69
N ARG A 143 -10.49 -6.96 12.44
CA ARG A 143 -10.50 -6.95 13.89
C ARG A 143 -10.82 -5.56 14.47
N PHE A 144 -10.16 -4.51 13.97
CA PHE A 144 -10.43 -3.13 14.44
C PHE A 144 -11.79 -2.62 13.95
N LEU A 145 -12.20 -3.00 12.73
CA LEU A 145 -13.49 -2.61 12.15
C LEU A 145 -14.67 -3.21 12.93
N GLU A 146 -14.63 -4.52 13.22
CA GLU A 146 -15.66 -5.23 14.00
C GLU A 146 -15.77 -4.70 15.44
N SER A 147 -14.65 -4.25 16.00
CA SER A 147 -14.59 -3.68 17.35
C SER A 147 -14.99 -2.21 17.41
N GLY A 148 -15.26 -1.57 16.26
CA GLY A 148 -15.62 -0.15 16.18
C GLY A 148 -14.50 0.82 16.56
N LEU A 149 -13.24 0.37 16.56
CA LEU A 149 -12.07 1.15 16.96
C LEU A 149 -11.49 1.93 15.78
N ILE A 150 -12.25 2.93 15.30
CA ILE A 150 -11.94 3.67 14.07
C ILE A 150 -10.58 4.37 14.15
N THR A 151 -10.22 4.94 15.31
CA THR A 151 -8.94 5.64 15.50
C THR A 151 -7.73 4.71 15.35
N HIS A 152 -7.80 3.50 15.93
CA HIS A 152 -6.76 2.48 15.78
C HIS A 152 -6.72 1.89 14.38
N LEU A 153 -7.89 1.71 13.75
CA LEU A 153 -7.98 1.31 12.34
C LEU A 153 -7.27 2.33 11.44
N VAL A 154 -7.51 3.62 11.65
CA VAL A 154 -6.85 4.70 10.90
C VAL A 154 -5.34 4.63 11.07
N GLN A 155 -4.83 4.51 12.29
CA GLN A 155 -3.39 4.41 12.54
C GLN A 155 -2.73 3.23 11.81
N TYR A 156 -3.40 2.08 11.79
CA TYR A 156 -2.90 0.90 11.07
C TYR A 156 -2.92 1.12 9.55
N LEU A 157 -4.01 1.66 9.01
CA LEU A 157 -4.14 1.93 7.57
C LEU A 157 -3.18 3.02 7.08
N GLU A 158 -2.94 4.08 7.87
CA GLU A 158 -1.92 5.10 7.59
C GLU A 158 -0.51 4.48 7.52
N ALA A 159 -0.17 3.62 8.48
CA ALA A 159 1.11 2.91 8.47
C ALA A 159 1.23 1.95 7.27
N LEU A 160 0.13 1.26 6.91
CA LEU A 160 0.07 0.41 5.73
C LEU A 160 0.34 1.21 4.45
N VAL A 161 -0.32 2.36 4.29
CA VAL A 161 -0.10 3.27 3.15
C VAL A 161 1.34 3.77 3.10
N ALA A 162 1.91 4.18 4.24
CA ALA A 162 3.29 4.67 4.31
C ALA A 162 4.33 3.57 3.95
N SER A 163 4.03 2.31 4.30
CA SER A 163 4.91 1.17 4.06
C SER A 163 4.88 0.62 2.62
N ASP A 164 3.83 0.88 1.84
CA ASP A 164 3.67 0.34 0.47
C ASP A 164 4.66 0.94 -0.55
N ASN A 165 5.35 2.03 -0.19
CA ASN A 165 6.53 2.50 -0.94
C ASN A 165 7.72 1.52 -0.87
N MET A 166 7.64 0.48 -0.03
CA MET A 166 8.63 -0.57 0.17
C MET A 166 8.01 -1.96 -0.07
N THR A 167 7.80 -2.26 -1.34
CA THR A 167 7.85 -3.58 -2.00
C THR A 167 6.88 -4.73 -1.65
N HIS A 168 6.19 -4.83 -0.50
CA HIS A 168 5.36 -6.06 -0.27
C HIS A 168 4.02 -5.88 0.46
N GLY A 169 3.48 -4.67 0.56
CA GLY A 169 2.19 -4.39 1.22
C GLY A 169 1.13 -3.83 0.28
N ARG A 170 0.85 -4.46 -0.87
CA ARG A 170 -0.02 -3.90 -1.94
C ARG A 170 -1.27 -3.22 -1.37
N LEU A 171 -1.28 -1.89 -1.38
CA LEU A 171 -2.45 -1.11 -1.04
C LEU A 171 -3.56 -1.46 -2.04
N THR A 172 -4.65 -2.05 -1.54
CA THR A 172 -5.83 -2.29 -2.36
C THR A 172 -6.67 -1.02 -2.41
N LYS A 173 -7.41 -0.84 -3.52
CA LYS A 173 -8.39 0.25 -3.64
C LYS A 173 -9.41 0.22 -2.48
N ASP A 174 -9.67 -0.96 -1.92
CA ASP A 174 -10.57 -1.16 -0.79
C ASP A 174 -9.99 -0.63 0.53
N HIS A 175 -8.69 -0.83 0.78
CA HIS A 175 -8.01 -0.25 1.97
C HIS A 175 -7.98 1.27 1.93
N THR A 176 -7.72 1.85 0.75
CA THR A 176 -7.77 3.30 0.56
C THR A 176 -9.17 3.87 0.76
N ALA A 177 -10.19 3.22 0.21
CA ALA A 177 -11.58 3.63 0.41
C ALA A 177 -12.01 3.52 1.87
N LEU A 178 -11.54 2.47 2.58
CA LEU A 178 -11.82 2.28 3.99
C LEU A 178 -11.17 3.36 4.86
N LEU A 179 -9.93 3.75 4.55
CA LEU A 179 -9.25 4.85 5.26
C LEU A 179 -9.98 6.17 5.08
N LEU A 180 -10.36 6.50 3.84
CA LEU A 180 -11.14 7.71 3.55
C LEU A 180 -12.50 7.70 4.25
N ASN A 181 -13.19 6.55 4.26
CA ASN A 181 -14.44 6.40 5.00
C ASN A 181 -14.23 6.58 6.51
N SER A 182 -13.11 6.08 7.05
CA SER A 182 -12.76 6.22 8.45
C SER A 182 -12.51 7.68 8.82
N TYR A 183 -11.80 8.45 8.00
CA TYR A 183 -11.63 9.89 8.22
C TYR A 183 -12.97 10.64 8.15
N ALA A 184 -13.83 10.32 7.18
CA ALA A 184 -15.15 10.94 7.07
C ALA A 184 -16.01 10.67 8.31
N ARG A 185 -15.93 9.47 8.89
CA ARG A 185 -16.61 9.13 10.16
C ARG A 185 -16.04 9.88 11.36
N LEU A 186 -14.79 10.30 11.31
CA LEU A 186 -14.14 11.12 12.33
C LEU A 186 -14.37 12.63 12.12
N ASP A 187 -15.01 13.05 11.02
CA ASP A 187 -15.12 14.44 10.55
C ASP A 187 -13.74 15.16 10.47
N ASP A 188 -12.68 14.40 10.20
CA ASP A 188 -11.30 14.90 10.14
C ASP A 188 -10.99 15.42 8.73
N LYS A 189 -11.45 16.63 8.44
CA LYS A 189 -11.27 17.28 7.13
C LYS A 189 -9.81 17.51 6.78
N GLU A 190 -8.96 17.78 7.76
CA GLU A 190 -7.53 18.02 7.52
C GLU A 190 -6.83 16.75 7.04
N ARG A 191 -7.09 15.59 7.66
CA ARG A 191 -6.55 14.31 7.19
C ARG A 191 -7.12 13.88 5.85
N ILE A 192 -8.41 14.14 5.60
CA ILE A 192 -9.03 13.91 4.30
C ILE A 192 -8.28 14.71 3.23
N ASP A 193 -8.12 16.02 3.42
CA ASP A 193 -7.46 16.88 2.46
C ASP A 193 -5.98 16.50 2.28
N ALA A 194 -5.24 16.24 3.36
CA ALA A 194 -3.84 15.81 3.28
C ALA A 194 -3.66 14.45 2.58
N PHE A 195 -4.50 13.46 2.92
CA PHE A 195 -4.47 12.14 2.28
C PHE A 195 -4.82 12.22 0.79
N LEU A 196 -5.74 13.11 0.45
CA LEU A 196 -6.19 13.32 -0.92
C LEU A 196 -5.22 14.19 -1.72
N ASP A 197 -4.43 15.05 -1.06
CA ASP A 197 -3.29 15.74 -1.66
C ASP A 197 -2.15 14.74 -1.97
N ASP A 198 -1.89 13.76 -1.09
CA ASP A 198 -0.93 12.68 -1.36
C ASP A 198 -1.46 11.68 -2.42
N HIS A 199 -2.77 11.61 -2.62
CA HIS A 199 -3.45 10.73 -3.57
C HIS A 199 -4.38 11.50 -4.52
N THR A 200 -3.86 12.58 -5.09
CA THR A 200 -4.54 13.56 -5.95
C THR A 200 -5.55 12.98 -6.97
N ALA A 201 -5.24 11.86 -7.62
CA ALA A 201 -6.16 11.22 -8.57
C ALA A 201 -7.45 10.66 -7.92
N LEU A 202 -7.37 10.18 -6.68
CA LEU A 202 -8.52 9.69 -5.91
C LEU A 202 -9.40 10.82 -5.40
N LEU A 203 -8.82 12.00 -5.17
CA LEU A 203 -9.55 13.20 -4.77
C LEU A 203 -10.56 13.61 -5.82
N LEU A 204 -10.08 13.74 -7.05
CA LEU A 204 -10.90 14.13 -8.17
C LEU A 204 -12.02 13.11 -8.45
N ASN A 205 -11.74 11.81 -8.28
CA ASN A 205 -12.75 10.76 -8.39
C ASN A 205 -13.81 10.90 -7.30
N SER A 206 -13.40 11.16 -6.06
CA SER A 206 -14.31 11.37 -4.93
C SER A 206 -15.19 12.60 -5.13
N TYR A 207 -14.63 13.74 -5.56
CA TYR A 207 -15.42 14.95 -5.84
C TYR A 207 -16.41 14.73 -6.99
N ALA A 208 -16.01 14.05 -8.05
CA ALA A 208 -16.92 13.68 -9.14
C ALA A 208 -18.08 12.79 -8.67
N ARG A 209 -17.83 11.87 -7.73
CA ARG A 209 -18.88 11.02 -7.12
C ARG A 209 -19.82 11.78 -6.18
N LEU A 210 -19.30 12.79 -5.51
CA LEU A 210 -20.08 13.64 -4.59
C LEU A 210 -20.81 14.79 -5.31
N ASP A 211 -20.67 14.89 -6.63
CA ASP A 211 -21.24 15.95 -7.46
C ASP A 211 -20.80 17.37 -7.04
N ASP A 212 -19.60 17.48 -6.46
CA ASP A 212 -19.06 18.74 -5.92
C ASP A 212 -18.24 19.48 -6.98
N LYS A 213 -18.95 20.19 -7.86
CA LYS A 213 -18.34 20.95 -8.97
C LYS A 213 -17.34 22.01 -8.51
N GLU A 214 -17.63 22.73 -7.42
CA GLU A 214 -16.75 23.80 -6.94
C GLU A 214 -15.39 23.23 -6.51
N ARG A 215 -15.40 22.09 -5.82
CA ARG A 215 -14.15 21.41 -5.45
C ARG A 215 -13.40 20.83 -6.64
N ILE A 216 -14.12 20.33 -7.66
CA ILE A 216 -13.48 19.89 -8.91
C ILE A 216 -12.78 21.07 -9.58
N ASP A 217 -13.44 22.20 -9.75
CA ASP A 217 -12.87 23.37 -10.42
C ASP A 217 -11.66 23.93 -9.63
N ALA A 218 -11.78 24.03 -8.30
CA ALA A 218 -10.66 24.44 -7.44
C ALA A 218 -9.48 23.46 -7.48
N PHE A 219 -9.75 22.17 -7.60
CA PHE A 219 -8.72 21.14 -7.75
C PHE A 219 -7.99 21.27 -9.11
N LEU A 220 -8.73 21.52 -10.19
CA LEU A 220 -8.14 21.77 -11.51
C LEU A 220 -7.32 23.07 -11.55
N ASP A 221 -7.74 24.12 -10.82
CA ASP A 221 -6.94 25.35 -10.66
C ASP A 221 -5.59 25.05 -10.00
N ARG A 222 -5.58 24.22 -8.95
CA ARG A 222 -4.33 23.77 -8.29
C ARG A 222 -3.46 22.98 -9.25
N LEU A 223 -4.01 22.00 -9.97
CA LEU A 223 -3.25 21.21 -10.93
C LEU A 223 -2.64 22.06 -12.05
N ALA A 224 -3.36 23.06 -12.54
CA ALA A 224 -2.86 23.97 -13.57
C ALA A 224 -1.67 24.83 -13.09
N SER A 225 -1.51 25.01 -11.78
CA SER A 225 -0.37 25.72 -11.19
C SER A 225 0.88 24.83 -11.00
N LEU A 226 0.73 23.51 -11.12
CA LEU A 226 1.84 22.58 -10.96
C LEU A 226 2.71 22.54 -12.23
N PRO A 227 4.03 22.45 -12.10
CA PRO A 227 4.94 22.46 -13.24
C PRO A 227 4.87 21.19 -14.10
N LYS A 228 4.37 20.08 -13.54
CA LYS A 228 4.17 18.83 -14.27
C LYS A 228 3.04 18.03 -13.64
N VAL A 229 2.05 17.68 -14.45
CA VAL A 229 0.96 16.77 -14.11
C VAL A 229 1.13 15.55 -15.02
N GLY A 230 1.22 14.36 -14.43
CA GLY A 230 1.56 13.14 -15.16
C GLY A 230 0.34 12.32 -15.58
N SER A 231 0.64 11.11 -16.06
CA SER A 231 -0.33 10.15 -16.58
C SER A 231 -1.24 9.53 -15.50
N GLU A 232 -0.95 9.75 -14.21
CA GLU A 232 -1.76 9.31 -13.09
C GLU A 232 -3.21 9.82 -13.16
N PHE A 233 -3.44 10.95 -13.82
CA PHE A 233 -4.76 11.58 -13.98
C PHE A 233 -5.54 11.14 -15.23
N TYR A 234 -4.96 10.35 -16.13
CA TYR A 234 -5.67 9.90 -17.35
C TYR A 234 -6.94 9.11 -17.02
N SER A 235 -6.89 8.32 -15.95
CA SER A 235 -8.08 7.60 -15.47
C SER A 235 -9.19 8.54 -14.97
N CYS A 236 -8.83 9.70 -14.43
CA CYS A 236 -9.77 10.68 -13.90
C CYS A 236 -10.51 11.43 -15.02
N ILE A 237 -9.90 11.60 -16.20
CA ILE A 237 -10.56 12.18 -17.38
C ILE A 237 -11.83 11.38 -17.69
N ASN A 238 -11.71 10.06 -17.80
CA ASN A 238 -12.84 9.17 -18.06
C ASN A 238 -13.89 9.17 -16.94
N VAL A 239 -13.46 9.35 -15.69
CA VAL A 239 -14.38 9.49 -14.56
C VAL A 239 -15.21 10.78 -14.68
N LEU A 240 -14.57 11.92 -14.98
CA LEU A 240 -15.26 13.19 -15.16
C LEU A 240 -16.24 13.15 -16.34
N ARG A 241 -15.83 12.55 -17.47
CA ARG A 241 -16.72 12.34 -18.64
C ARG A 241 -17.98 11.57 -18.24
N ARG A 242 -17.82 10.43 -17.55
CA ARG A 242 -18.94 9.57 -17.11
C ARG A 242 -19.80 10.20 -16.04
N ALA A 243 -19.22 11.04 -15.19
CA ALA A 243 -19.92 11.78 -14.15
C ALA A 243 -20.70 13.00 -14.70
N GLY A 244 -20.62 13.29 -16.00
CA GLY A 244 -21.36 14.39 -16.62
C GLY A 244 -20.63 15.74 -16.61
N TYR A 245 -19.31 15.73 -16.44
CA TYR A 245 -18.45 16.92 -16.39
C TYR A 245 -17.50 17.04 -17.60
N PRO A 246 -18.02 17.20 -18.83
CA PRO A 246 -17.18 17.19 -20.03
C PRO A 246 -16.25 18.40 -20.14
N HIS A 247 -16.64 19.57 -19.62
CA HIS A 247 -15.78 20.77 -19.62
C HIS A 247 -14.59 20.61 -18.65
N GLN A 248 -14.82 20.06 -17.46
CA GLN A 248 -13.78 19.75 -16.49
C GLN A 248 -12.85 18.65 -17.01
N ALA A 249 -13.41 17.63 -17.67
CA ALA A 249 -12.62 16.58 -18.30
C ALA A 249 -11.70 17.14 -19.39
N LEU A 250 -12.22 18.03 -20.24
CA LEU A 250 -11.41 18.73 -21.26
C LEU A 250 -10.29 19.54 -20.62
N ARG A 251 -10.61 20.31 -19.57
CA ARG A 251 -9.64 21.11 -18.85
C ARG A 251 -8.54 20.25 -18.24
N LEU A 252 -8.88 19.11 -17.64
CA LEU A 252 -7.89 18.17 -17.12
C LEU A 252 -7.02 17.58 -18.23
N ALA A 253 -7.62 17.17 -19.35
CA ALA A 253 -6.88 16.64 -20.50
C ALA A 253 -5.83 17.65 -21.01
N GLN A 254 -6.20 18.94 -21.07
CA GLN A 254 -5.29 20.04 -21.42
C GLN A 254 -4.16 20.23 -20.40
N ILE A 255 -4.46 20.17 -19.09
CA ILE A 255 -3.45 20.27 -18.03
C ILE A 255 -2.44 19.10 -18.11
N THR A 256 -2.92 17.91 -18.47
CA THR A 256 -2.09 16.70 -18.61
C THR A 256 -1.41 16.55 -19.98
N ASP A 257 -1.58 17.53 -20.88
CA ASP A 257 -1.07 17.50 -22.27
C ASP A 257 -1.51 16.25 -23.08
N ASN A 258 -2.71 15.74 -22.78
CA ASN A 258 -3.27 14.56 -23.44
C ASN A 258 -4.23 14.98 -24.57
N HIS A 259 -3.65 15.25 -25.73
CA HIS A 259 -4.39 15.73 -26.89
C HIS A 259 -5.40 14.73 -27.46
N THR A 260 -5.13 13.42 -27.35
CA THR A 260 -6.06 12.38 -27.81
C THR A 260 -7.39 12.46 -27.06
N ASP A 261 -7.32 12.54 -25.73
CA ASP A 261 -8.53 12.70 -24.90
C ASP A 261 -9.18 14.08 -25.12
N CYS A 262 -8.41 15.16 -25.31
CA CYS A 262 -8.96 16.48 -25.66
C CYS A 262 -9.85 16.42 -26.91
N ILE A 263 -9.33 15.85 -28.00
CA ILE A 263 -10.05 15.76 -29.28
C ILE A 263 -11.27 14.84 -29.14
N GLN A 264 -11.12 13.72 -28.43
CA GLN A 264 -12.23 12.81 -28.18
C GLN A 264 -13.37 13.51 -27.41
N ILE A 265 -13.06 14.25 -26.35
CA ILE A 265 -14.05 14.98 -25.55
C ILE A 265 -14.74 16.07 -26.39
N LEU A 266 -13.96 16.83 -27.17
CA LEU A 266 -14.49 17.89 -28.03
C LEU A 266 -15.45 17.35 -29.10
N THR A 267 -15.14 16.19 -29.68
CA THR A 267 -15.92 15.61 -30.78
C THR A 267 -17.13 14.79 -30.31
N GLU A 268 -16.97 13.98 -29.25
CA GLU A 268 -18.01 13.06 -28.78
C GLU A 268 -18.95 13.71 -27.76
N ASP A 269 -18.39 14.40 -26.75
CA ASP A 269 -19.16 14.90 -25.60
C ASP A 269 -19.65 16.33 -25.82
N LEU A 270 -18.75 17.24 -26.21
CA LEU A 270 -19.07 18.67 -26.39
C LEU A 270 -19.61 18.99 -27.78
N LYS A 271 -19.35 18.12 -28.76
CA LYS A 271 -19.71 18.30 -30.18
C LYS A 271 -19.24 19.63 -30.78
N ASP A 272 -18.09 20.13 -30.32
CA ASP A 272 -17.47 21.36 -30.80
C ASP A 272 -16.39 21.04 -31.85
N ALA A 273 -16.80 21.04 -33.12
CA ALA A 273 -15.90 20.79 -34.24
C ALA A 273 -14.85 21.89 -34.42
N GLY A 274 -15.16 23.15 -34.07
CA GLY A 274 -14.25 24.28 -34.24
C GLY A 274 -13.07 24.20 -33.27
N ALA A 275 -13.35 23.94 -32.00
CA ALA A 275 -12.31 23.72 -31.00
C ALA A 275 -11.50 22.44 -31.29
N ALA A 276 -12.14 21.34 -31.72
CA ALA A 276 -11.44 20.12 -32.11
C ALA A 276 -10.46 20.36 -33.26
N LEU A 277 -10.86 21.09 -34.31
CA LEU A 277 -9.98 21.45 -35.42
C LEU A 277 -8.81 22.31 -34.96
N LYS A 278 -9.03 23.24 -34.02
CA LYS A 278 -7.95 24.07 -33.47
C LYS A 278 -6.90 23.23 -32.75
N GLU A 279 -7.32 22.30 -31.91
CA GLU A 279 -6.41 21.36 -31.23
C GLU A 279 -5.64 20.50 -32.23
N ILE A 280 -6.32 19.90 -33.21
CA ILE A 280 -5.66 19.07 -34.24
C ILE A 280 -4.62 19.86 -35.03
N ASN A 281 -4.91 21.13 -35.34
CA ASN A 281 -3.99 22.00 -36.06
C ASN A 281 -2.72 22.35 -35.28
N SER A 282 -2.75 22.27 -33.94
CA SER A 282 -1.54 22.46 -33.11
C SER A 282 -0.67 21.22 -32.97
N LEU A 283 -1.16 20.04 -33.39
CA LEU A 283 -0.42 18.79 -33.24
C LEU A 283 0.67 18.58 -34.30
N PRO A 284 1.70 17.78 -33.97
CA PRO A 284 2.62 17.25 -34.97
C PRO A 284 1.87 16.45 -36.05
N PHE A 285 2.46 16.39 -37.24
CA PHE A 285 1.84 15.79 -38.42
C PHE A 285 1.27 14.38 -38.19
N ASP A 286 2.00 13.49 -37.53
CA ASP A 286 1.56 12.10 -37.30
C ASP A 286 0.32 12.01 -36.42
N GLN A 287 0.30 12.79 -35.32
CA GLN A 287 -0.84 12.83 -34.39
C GLN A 287 -2.06 13.53 -35.02
N ALA A 288 -1.83 14.60 -35.78
CA ALA A 288 -2.89 15.27 -36.53
C ALA A 288 -3.53 14.34 -37.57
N LEU A 289 -2.71 13.54 -38.27
CA LEU A 289 -3.19 12.56 -39.23
C LEU A 289 -4.04 11.46 -38.57
N GLU A 290 -3.59 10.91 -37.45
CA GLU A 290 -4.33 9.91 -36.66
C GLU A 290 -5.67 10.46 -36.17
N ALA A 291 -5.67 11.68 -35.62
CA ALA A 291 -6.87 12.36 -35.14
C ALA A 291 -7.90 12.58 -36.26
N VAL A 292 -7.44 13.03 -37.45
CA VAL A 292 -8.30 13.23 -38.62
C VAL A 292 -8.86 11.92 -39.15
N CYS A 293 -8.08 10.83 -39.13
CA CYS A 293 -8.57 9.53 -39.54
C CYS A 293 -9.65 8.99 -38.59
N THR A 294 -9.53 9.27 -37.31
CA THR A 294 -10.45 8.80 -36.27
C THR A 294 -11.72 9.64 -36.20
N HIS A 295 -11.60 10.97 -36.19
CA HIS A 295 -12.71 11.90 -35.96
C HIS A 295 -13.17 12.65 -37.21
N GLY A 296 -12.53 12.43 -38.37
CA GLY A 296 -12.76 13.22 -39.58
C GLY A 296 -14.21 13.23 -40.07
N ALA A 297 -14.94 12.12 -39.96
CA ALA A 297 -16.34 12.07 -40.39
C ALA A 297 -17.22 13.09 -39.64
N PHE A 298 -17.01 13.23 -38.33
CA PHE A 298 -17.69 14.22 -37.50
C PHE A 298 -17.29 15.65 -37.89
N LEU A 299 -15.99 15.88 -38.10
CA LEU A 299 -15.47 17.20 -38.49
C LEU A 299 -16.00 17.63 -39.86
N MET A 300 -16.03 16.73 -40.83
CA MET A 300 -16.52 16.99 -42.18
C MET A 300 -18.04 17.25 -42.22
N GLN A 301 -18.79 16.67 -41.28
CA GLN A 301 -20.23 16.91 -41.18
C GLN A 301 -20.55 18.28 -40.56
N ASN A 302 -19.77 18.72 -39.58
CA ASN A 302 -20.08 19.92 -38.78
C ASN A 302 -19.27 21.17 -39.19
N ALA A 303 -18.08 21.00 -39.79
CA ALA A 303 -17.18 22.07 -40.24
C ALA A 303 -16.46 21.68 -41.56
N PRO A 304 -17.20 21.56 -42.68
CA PRO A 304 -16.67 20.99 -43.92
C PRO A 304 -15.56 21.84 -44.57
N SER A 305 -15.66 23.17 -44.49
CA SER A 305 -14.70 24.08 -45.13
C SER A 305 -13.34 24.01 -44.43
N GLU A 306 -13.35 24.13 -43.11
CA GLU A 306 -12.18 24.12 -42.24
C GLU A 306 -11.52 22.73 -42.22
N THR A 307 -12.33 21.66 -42.26
CA THR A 307 -11.81 20.28 -42.36
C THR A 307 -11.16 20.04 -43.71
N ALA A 308 -11.69 20.60 -44.81
CA ALA A 308 -11.07 20.49 -46.12
C ALA A 308 -9.69 21.21 -46.16
N GLU A 309 -9.58 22.39 -45.55
CA GLU A 309 -8.30 23.10 -45.43
C GLU A 309 -7.25 22.31 -44.62
N LEU A 310 -7.68 21.67 -43.54
CA LEU A 310 -6.82 20.79 -42.75
C LEU A 310 -6.32 19.59 -43.58
N LEU A 311 -7.21 18.94 -44.34
CA LEU A 311 -6.87 17.84 -45.22
C LEU A 311 -5.89 18.27 -46.32
N ASP A 312 -6.13 19.42 -46.96
CA ASP A 312 -5.26 19.99 -47.99
C ASP A 312 -3.84 20.23 -47.42
N ARG A 313 -3.73 20.72 -46.18
CA ARG A 313 -2.44 20.94 -45.51
C ARG A 313 -1.71 19.63 -45.20
N LEU A 314 -2.43 18.61 -44.71
CA LEU A 314 -1.85 17.30 -44.43
C LEU A 314 -1.38 16.61 -45.71
N CYS A 315 -2.14 16.71 -46.81
CA CYS A 315 -1.76 16.15 -48.11
C CYS A 315 -0.56 16.87 -48.76
N SER A 316 -0.37 18.15 -48.46
CA SER A 316 0.71 18.98 -49.01
C SER A 316 2.02 18.90 -48.22
N ASN A 317 2.07 18.13 -47.12
CA ASN A 317 3.24 18.09 -46.25
C ASN A 317 4.40 17.25 -46.86
N PRO A 318 5.59 17.83 -47.08
CA PRO A 318 6.73 17.14 -47.70
C PRO A 318 7.31 15.97 -46.87
N THR A 319 7.07 15.91 -45.55
CA THR A 319 7.50 14.77 -44.71
C THR A 319 6.56 13.58 -44.77
N GLY A 320 5.32 13.78 -45.23
CA GLY A 320 4.33 12.73 -45.44
C GLY A 320 4.54 12.07 -46.81
N GLY A 321 5.44 11.09 -46.90
CA GLY A 321 5.55 10.25 -48.10
C GLY A 321 4.17 9.77 -48.55
N ARG A 322 3.91 9.69 -49.87
CA ARG A 322 2.62 9.38 -50.53
C ARG A 322 1.48 8.92 -49.58
N ILE A 323 0.84 9.86 -48.88
CA ILE A 323 -0.40 9.57 -48.16
C ILE A 323 -1.42 9.13 -49.22
N SER A 324 -2.04 7.96 -49.05
CA SER A 324 -2.99 7.48 -50.05
C SER A 324 -4.33 8.17 -49.83
N ALA A 325 -4.89 8.80 -50.88
CA ALA A 325 -6.23 9.37 -50.85
C ALA A 325 -7.30 8.36 -50.35
N SER A 326 -7.04 7.05 -50.49
CA SER A 326 -7.90 5.98 -49.97
C SER A 326 -8.10 6.01 -48.45
N GLN A 327 -7.15 6.57 -47.67
CA GLN A 327 -7.26 6.71 -46.22
C GLN A 327 -8.32 7.74 -45.83
N PHE A 328 -8.51 8.78 -46.65
CA PHE A 328 -9.45 9.87 -46.39
C PHE A 328 -10.84 9.64 -46.97
N ILE A 329 -11.04 8.64 -47.83
CA ILE A 329 -12.37 8.34 -48.41
C ILE A 329 -13.42 8.10 -47.31
N LYS A 330 -13.02 7.46 -46.21
CA LYS A 330 -13.89 7.17 -45.05
C LYS A 330 -14.31 8.42 -44.27
N ILE A 331 -13.68 9.58 -44.51
CA ILE A 331 -14.02 10.85 -43.85
C ILE A 331 -15.23 11.50 -44.52
N PHE A 332 -15.37 11.36 -45.83
CA PHE A 332 -16.44 12.00 -46.60
C PHE A 332 -17.74 11.18 -46.64
N VAL A 333 -18.02 10.41 -45.59
CA VAL A 333 -19.25 9.61 -45.49
C VAL A 333 -20.45 10.57 -45.60
N ASN A 334 -21.29 10.34 -46.61
CA ASN A 334 -22.44 11.17 -46.99
C ASN A 334 -22.11 12.59 -47.52
N ASN A 335 -20.85 12.92 -47.84
CA ASN A 335 -20.45 14.20 -48.46
C ASN A 335 -19.79 14.00 -49.83
N ARG A 336 -20.60 13.61 -50.83
CA ARG A 336 -20.14 13.32 -52.21
C ARG A 336 -19.49 14.53 -52.90
N LEU A 337 -20.02 15.72 -52.67
CA LEU A 337 -19.49 16.96 -53.27
C LEU A 337 -18.15 17.37 -52.66
N GLY A 338 -17.99 17.21 -51.34
CA GLY A 338 -16.72 17.42 -50.66
C GLY A 338 -15.65 16.43 -51.10
N LEU A 339 -16.02 15.15 -51.26
CA LEU A 339 -15.12 14.12 -51.77
C LEU A 339 -14.63 14.42 -53.19
N MET A 340 -15.53 14.85 -54.09
CA MET A 340 -15.15 15.22 -55.45
C MET A 340 -14.16 16.39 -55.46
N LYS A 341 -14.46 17.47 -54.72
CA LYS A 341 -13.56 18.63 -54.62
C LYS A 341 -12.20 18.28 -54.03
N PHE A 342 -12.17 17.40 -53.02
CA PHE A 342 -10.93 16.91 -52.42
C PHE A 342 -10.10 16.09 -53.42
N LEU A 343 -10.73 15.17 -54.16
CA LEU A 343 -10.04 14.37 -55.17
C LEU A 343 -9.53 15.22 -56.35
N GLU A 344 -10.29 16.21 -56.79
CA GLU A 344 -9.86 17.18 -57.82
C GLU A 344 -8.60 17.93 -57.38
N ARG A 345 -8.61 18.51 -56.17
CA ARG A 345 -7.44 19.21 -55.61
C ARG A 345 -6.24 18.28 -55.41
N TYR A 346 -6.48 17.06 -54.94
CA TYR A 346 -5.42 16.07 -54.72
C TYR A 346 -4.72 15.64 -56.02
N ILE A 347 -5.43 15.68 -57.16
CA ILE A 347 -4.86 15.43 -58.48
C ILE A 347 -4.09 16.65 -59.00
N GLU A 348 -4.55 17.87 -58.72
CA GLU A 348 -3.88 19.11 -59.16
C GLU A 348 -2.58 19.45 -58.41
N VAL A 349 -2.47 19.01 -57.15
CA VAL A 349 -1.31 19.26 -56.27
C VAL A 349 -0.19 18.22 -56.45
N ARG A 350 -0.45 17.11 -57.15
CA ARG A 350 0.52 16.06 -57.51
C ARG A 350 1.00 16.20 -58.94
#